data_AF-A0A8S0UWM1-F1
#
_entry.id   AF-A0A8S0UWM1-F1
#
_cell.length_a   1.000
_cell.length_b   1.000
_cell.length_c   1.000
_cell.angle_alpha   90.00
_cell.angle_beta   90.00
_cell.angle_gamma   90.00
#
_symmetry.space_group_name_H-M   'P 1'
#
loop_
_entity.id
_entity.type
_entity.pdbx_description
1 polymer ?
#
loop_
_entity_poly.entity_id
_entity_poly.type
_entity_poly.pdbx_seq_one_letter_code
_entity_poly.pdbx_strand_id
1 'polypeptide(L)'
;MGLIEQEKLYSFSIPQYTPSSFEVKAEVEKEGSFAINRTEASEITWAACGNKFNLPHPFNEDGHDAAKCMRSVAEPLLIDHFGESIIDKWRNP
;
A
#
# COMPACT_ATOMS: atom_id res chain seq x y z
N MET A 1 27.85 3.41 8.03
CA MET A 1 27.06 2.38 8.73
C MET A 1 25.61 2.49 8.29
N GLY A 2 24.92 1.37 8.09
CA GLY A 2 23.50 1.37 7.72
C GLY A 2 22.60 1.83 8.87
N LEU A 3 21.43 2.39 8.55
CA LEU A 3 20.45 2.86 9.54
C LEU A 3 19.65 1.72 10.19
N ILE A 4 19.59 0.55 9.56
CA ILE A 4 18.84 -0.63 10.01
C ILE A 4 19.72 -1.87 9.94
N GLU A 5 19.57 -2.75 10.92
CA GLU A 5 20.16 -4.10 10.95
C GLU A 5 19.45 -5.00 9.94
N GLN A 6 20.22 -5.76 9.15
CA GLN A 6 19.69 -6.62 8.10
C GLN A 6 18.66 -7.65 8.62
N GLU A 7 18.87 -8.19 9.83
CA GLU A 7 17.93 -9.12 10.47
C GLU A 7 16.57 -8.46 10.79
N LYS A 8 16.57 -7.19 11.20
CA LYS A 8 15.34 -6.42 11.43
C LYS A 8 14.58 -6.15 10.13
N LEU A 9 15.30 -5.96 9.02
CA LEU A 9 14.67 -5.82 7.71
C LEU A 9 13.97 -7.12 7.27
N TYR A 10 14.64 -8.28 7.41
CA TYR A 10 14.07 -9.57 6.99
C TYR A 10 12.94 -10.08 7.89
N SER A 11 12.91 -9.66 9.15
CA SER A 11 11.83 -10.01 10.08
C SER A 11 10.59 -9.12 9.93
N PHE A 12 10.68 -7.99 9.22
CA PHE A 12 9.52 -7.14 8.97
C PHE A 12 8.61 -7.75 7.89
N SER A 13 7.35 -7.95 8.23
CA SER A 13 6.31 -8.38 7.29
C SER A 13 5.15 -7.41 7.30
N ILE A 14 4.67 -7.03 6.11
CA ILE A 14 3.41 -6.28 6.00
C ILE A 14 2.28 -7.31 6.01
N PRO A 15 1.32 -7.23 6.95
CA PRO A 15 0.19 -8.16 7.04
C PRO A 15 -0.87 -7.84 5.98
N GLN A 16 -0.44 -7.81 4.71
CA GLN A 16 -1.26 -7.50 3.56
C GLN A 16 -1.11 -8.62 2.53
N TYR A 17 -2.25 -9.12 2.09
CA TYR A 17 -2.34 -10.04 0.97
C TYR A 17 -3.31 -9.46 -0.06
N THR A 18 -2.89 -9.43 -1.32
CA THR A 18 -3.69 -8.94 -2.43
C THR A 18 -4.20 -10.17 -3.20
N PRO A 19 -5.42 -10.65 -2.93
CA PRO A 19 -5.95 -11.82 -3.62
C PRO A 19 -6.23 -11.51 -5.09
N SER A 20 -6.10 -12.52 -5.93
CA SER A 20 -6.63 -12.47 -7.29
C SER A 20 -8.16 -12.55 -7.29
N SER A 21 -8.81 -12.04 -8.34
CA SER A 21 -10.26 -12.20 -8.53
C SER A 21 -10.70 -13.67 -8.53
N PHE A 22 -9.80 -14.57 -8.95
CA PHE A 22 -10.02 -16.02 -8.88
C PHE A 22 -10.08 -16.52 -7.44
N GLU A 23 -9.11 -16.15 -6.60
CA GLU A 23 -9.07 -16.55 -5.18
C GLU A 23 -10.28 -16.00 -4.42
N VAL A 24 -10.67 -14.74 -4.68
CA VAL A 24 -11.88 -14.15 -4.10
C VAL A 24 -13.12 -14.97 -4.49
N LYS A 25 -13.28 -15.27 -5.78
CA LYS A 25 -14.41 -16.06 -6.29
C LYS A 25 -14.45 -17.45 -5.65
N ALA A 26 -13.30 -18.13 -5.63
CA ALA A 26 -13.19 -19.48 -5.08
C ALA A 26 -13.55 -19.54 -3.60
N GLU A 27 -13.13 -18.56 -2.78
CA GLU A 27 -13.44 -18.55 -1.35
C GLU A 27 -14.92 -18.25 -1.09
N VAL A 28 -15.55 -17.37 -1.87
CA VAL A 28 -17.00 -17.08 -1.77
C VAL A 28 -17.84 -18.32 -2.14
N GLU A 29 -17.48 -19.02 -3.21
CA GLU A 29 -18.18 -20.25 -3.63
C GLU A 29 -17.98 -21.38 -2.61
N LYS A 30 -16.78 -21.49 -2.02
CA LYS A 30 -16.47 -22.48 -0.98
C LYS A 30 -17.22 -22.22 0.32
N GLU A 31 -17.40 -20.95 0.70
CA GLU A 31 -18.14 -20.57 1.91
C GLU A 31 -19.65 -20.77 1.73
N GLY A 32 -20.20 -20.39 0.57
CA GLY A 32 -21.54 -20.81 0.12
C GLY A 32 -22.73 -19.98 0.63
N SER A 33 -22.54 -18.92 1.43
CA SER A 33 -23.62 -18.05 1.88
C SER A 33 -24.08 -17.04 0.82
N PHE A 34 -23.27 -16.78 -0.21
CA PHE A 34 -23.53 -15.75 -1.22
C PHE A 34 -23.51 -16.32 -2.64
N ALA A 35 -24.43 -15.84 -3.48
CA ALA A 35 -24.40 -16.05 -4.92
C ALA A 35 -23.60 -14.93 -5.60
N ILE A 36 -22.74 -15.30 -6.55
CA ILE A 36 -21.90 -14.33 -7.29
C ILE A 36 -22.63 -13.88 -8.55
N ASN A 37 -23.05 -12.61 -8.58
CA ASN A 37 -23.68 -12.01 -9.75
C ASN A 37 -22.64 -11.48 -10.77
N ARG A 38 -21.54 -10.88 -10.29
CA ARG A 38 -20.48 -10.29 -11.12
C ARG A 38 -19.18 -10.22 -10.30
N THR A 39 -18.05 -10.47 -10.95
CA THR A 39 -16.71 -10.29 -10.36
C THR A 39 -15.81 -9.66 -11.40
N GLU A 40 -15.29 -8.47 -11.10
CA GLU A 40 -14.43 -7.71 -12.01
C GLU A 40 -13.31 -7.04 -11.22
N ALA A 41 -12.18 -6.81 -11.90
CA ALA A 41 -11.08 -5.99 -11.41
C ALA A 41 -10.93 -4.78 -12.33
N SER A 42 -10.56 -3.65 -11.75
CA SER A 42 -10.25 -2.43 -12.49
C SER A 42 -8.90 -1.92 -12.05
N GLU A 43 -8.09 -1.50 -13.02
CA GLU A 43 -6.81 -0.86 -12.77
C GLU A 43 -7.01 0.63 -12.49
N ILE A 44 -6.31 1.14 -11.50
CA ILE A 44 -6.25 2.57 -11.20
C ILE A 44 -4.80 3.05 -11.25
N THR A 45 -4.59 4.24 -11.79
CA THR A 45 -3.26 4.86 -11.83
C THR A 45 -2.89 5.40 -10.45
N TRP A 46 -1.63 5.26 -10.04
CA TRP A 46 -1.12 5.86 -8.79
C TRP A 46 -1.31 7.38 -8.69
N ALA A 47 -1.36 8.08 -9.84
CA ALA A 47 -1.70 9.50 -9.91
C ALA A 47 -3.10 9.82 -9.32
N ALA A 48 -4.00 8.83 -9.22
CA ALA A 48 -5.30 8.97 -8.59
C ALA A 48 -5.25 9.08 -7.06
N CYS A 49 -4.10 8.79 -6.43
CA CYS A 49 -3.90 9.03 -4.99
C CYS A 49 -3.76 10.53 -4.65
N GLY A 50 -3.59 11.39 -5.65
CA GLY A 50 -3.57 12.85 -5.49
C GLY A 50 -4.96 13.46 -5.53
N ASN A 51 -5.11 14.63 -4.92
CA ASN A 51 -6.38 15.36 -4.84
C ASN A 51 -6.80 16.05 -6.16
N LYS A 52 -6.18 15.68 -7.29
CA LYS A 52 -6.35 16.34 -8.59
C LYS A 52 -7.49 15.69 -9.38
N PHE A 53 -8.70 15.77 -8.85
CA PHE A 53 -9.91 15.45 -9.63
C PHE A 53 -10.21 16.52 -10.70
N ASN A 54 -9.50 17.65 -10.74
CA ASN A 54 -9.64 18.67 -11.77
C ASN A 54 -8.37 19.54 -11.81
N LEU A 55 -7.43 19.32 -12.74
CA LEU A 55 -6.63 20.35 -13.41
C LEU A 55 -5.63 19.70 -14.38
N PRO A 56 -5.50 20.22 -15.62
CA PRO A 56 -4.55 19.71 -16.59
C PRO A 56 -3.19 20.36 -16.30
N HIS A 57 -2.39 19.75 -15.42
CA HIS A 57 -0.98 20.12 -15.33
C HIS A 57 -0.08 18.91 -15.56
N PRO A 58 0.78 18.94 -16.58
CA PRO A 58 1.60 17.81 -16.96
C PRO A 58 2.90 17.87 -16.14
N PHE A 59 3.25 16.75 -15.51
CA PHE A 59 4.57 16.41 -14.95
C PHE A 59 5.06 17.28 -13.77
N ASN A 60 5.06 16.71 -12.56
CA ASN A 60 6.20 16.68 -11.61
C ASN A 60 5.86 16.35 -10.13
N GLU A 61 4.60 16.08 -9.76
CA GLU A 61 4.22 15.82 -8.34
C GLU A 61 3.67 14.41 -8.07
N ASP A 62 3.59 13.55 -9.09
CA ASP A 62 2.85 12.28 -9.04
C ASP A 62 3.44 11.27 -8.02
N GLY A 63 4.77 11.32 -7.81
CA GLY A 63 5.45 10.45 -6.85
C GLY A 63 5.22 10.84 -5.39
N HIS A 64 5.00 12.13 -5.11
CA HIS A 64 4.86 12.63 -3.74
C HIS A 64 3.52 12.22 -3.13
N ASP A 65 2.44 12.30 -3.90
CA ASP A 65 1.11 11.91 -3.43
C ASP A 65 1.00 10.39 -3.26
N ALA A 66 1.57 9.61 -4.18
CA ALA A 66 1.68 8.16 -4.03
C ALA A 66 2.52 7.77 -2.80
N ALA A 67 3.67 8.44 -2.58
CA ALA A 67 4.50 8.20 -1.39
C ALA A 67 3.77 8.56 -0.09
N LYS A 68 3.00 9.64 -0.06
CA LYS A 68 2.15 10.00 1.09
C LYS A 68 1.04 8.99 1.35
N CYS A 69 0.39 8.49 0.30
CA CYS A 69 -0.64 7.46 0.41
C CYS A 69 -0.03 6.17 1.01
N MET A 70 1.06 5.67 0.42
CA MET A 70 1.77 4.50 0.93
C MET A 70 2.28 4.71 2.35
N ARG A 71 2.81 5.89 2.68
CA ARG A 71 3.26 6.22 4.03
C ARG A 71 2.10 6.19 5.02
N SER A 72 0.96 6.80 4.72
CA SER A 72 -0.22 6.78 5.59
C SER A 72 -0.66 5.36 5.96
N VAL A 73 -0.49 4.40 5.05
CA VAL A 73 -0.84 2.99 5.27
C VAL A 73 0.25 2.24 6.05
N ALA A 74 1.52 2.41 5.67
CA ALA A 74 2.62 1.60 6.20
C ALA A 74 3.27 2.18 7.48
N GLU A 75 3.18 3.50 7.71
CA GLU A 75 3.92 4.20 8.75
C GLU A 75 3.68 3.67 10.17
N PRO A 76 2.44 3.35 10.60
CA PRO A 76 2.23 2.74 11.91
C PRO A 76 2.99 1.42 12.10
N LEU A 77 3.02 0.57 11.08
CA LEU A 77 3.74 -0.72 11.11
C LEU A 77 5.25 -0.51 11.12
N LEU A 78 5.73 0.48 10.36
CA LEU A 78 7.14 0.82 10.31
C LEU A 78 7.63 1.43 11.63
N ILE A 79 6.81 2.26 12.29
CA ILE A 79 7.11 2.81 13.62
C ILE A 79 7.15 1.69 14.66
N ASP A 80 6.18 0.78 14.66
CA ASP A 80 6.14 -0.35 15.60
C ASP A 80 7.39 -1.23 15.51
N HIS A 81 7.83 -1.54 14.28
CA HIS A 81 8.95 -2.47 14.06
C HIS A 81 10.34 -1.81 14.10
N PHE A 82 10.48 -0.60 13.56
CA PHE A 82 11.78 0.08 13.42
C PHE A 82 11.98 1.24 14.38
N GLY A 83 10.92 1.74 15.01
CA GLY A 83 10.92 2.88 15.92
C GLY A 83 10.82 4.24 15.22
N GLU A 84 10.17 5.20 15.89
CA GLU A 84 9.88 6.55 15.37
C GLU A 84 11.15 7.29 14.89
N SER A 85 12.25 7.18 15.64
CA SER A 85 13.53 7.84 15.30
C SER A 85 14.12 7.42 13.94
N ILE A 86 13.81 6.21 13.48
CA ILE A 86 14.24 5.74 12.16
C ILE A 86 13.33 6.32 11.08
N ILE A 87 12.02 6.35 11.33
CA ILE A 87 11.03 6.90 10.40
C ILE A 87 11.23 8.41 10.20
N ASP A 88 11.56 9.16 11.24
CA ASP A 88 11.85 10.59 11.11
C ASP A 88 13.06 10.87 10.20
N LYS A 89 14.09 10.01 10.25
CA LYS A 89 15.24 10.10 9.33
C LYS A 89 14.85 9.78 7.89
N TRP A 90 13.83 8.96 7.67
CA TRP A 90 13.29 8.68 6.33
C TRP A 90 12.31 9.74 5.82
N ARG A 91 11.71 10.50 6.73
CA ARG A 91 10.79 11.59 6.41
C ARG A 91 11.52 12.80 5.85
N ASN A 92 12.72 13.08 6.36
CA ASN A 92 13.61 14.16 5.93
C ASN A 92 14.98 13.58 5.50
N PRO A 93 15.11 13.10 4.25
CA PRO A 93 16.41 12.68 3.73
C PRO A 93 17.42 13.82 3.64
#